data_AF-A0A7Y7IAH5-F1
#
_entry.id   AF-A0A7Y7IAH5-F1
#
_cell.length_a   1.000
_cell.length_b   1.000
_cell.length_c   1.000
_cell.angle_alpha   90.00
_cell.angle_beta   90.00
_cell.angle_gamma   90.00
#
_symmetry.space_group_name_H-M   'P 1'
#
loop_
_entity.id
_entity.type
_entity.pdbx_description
1 polymer ?
#
loop_
_entity_poly.entity_id
_entity_poly.type
_entity_poly.pdbx_seq_one_letter_code
_entity_poly.pdbx_strand_id
1 'polypeptide(L)'
;MFIIRSSGSSTTKPPSTRVARALEIHRSVMACNAHIARGSETTHALTAALMLPCYKAEFRTLVLAMTANEERELRYALDASCASAA
;
A
#
# COMPACT_ATOMS: atom_id res chain seq x y z
N MET A 1 3.48 6.10 28.91
CA MET A 1 2.31 5.20 29.05
C MET A 1 1.82 4.91 27.64
N PHE A 2 2.07 3.72 27.11
CA PHE A 2 1.67 3.34 25.74
C PHE A 2 0.63 2.22 25.83
N ILE A 3 -0.59 2.49 25.33
CA ILE A 3 -1.65 1.49 25.26
C ILE A 3 -1.44 0.71 23.97
N ILE A 4 -0.82 -0.47 24.08
CA ILE A 4 -0.80 -1.45 22.99
C ILE A 4 -2.17 -2.12 22.98
N ARG A 5 -3.05 -1.68 22.08
CA ARG A 5 -4.31 -2.37 21.80
C ARG A 5 -4.01 -3.57 20.91
N SER A 6 -3.74 -4.71 21.56
CA SER A 6 -3.73 -6.02 20.92
C SER A 6 -5.17 -6.43 20.62
N SER A 7 -5.52 -6.67 19.35
CA SER A 7 -6.77 -7.33 18.99
C SER A 7 -6.67 -7.91 17.58
N GLY A 8 -6.61 -9.24 17.48
CA GLY A 8 -6.74 -9.98 16.22
C GLY A 8 -5.66 -11.04 15.99
N SER A 9 -5.64 -12.10 16.80
CA SER A 9 -4.92 -13.34 16.43
C SER A 9 -5.76 -14.10 15.40
N SER A 10 -5.54 -13.80 14.13
CA SER A 10 -5.67 -14.77 13.05
C SER A 10 -4.26 -15.28 12.79
N THR A 11 -4.04 -16.59 12.76
CA THR A 11 -2.73 -17.22 12.50
C THR A 11 -2.30 -16.97 11.05
N THR A 12 -1.98 -15.73 10.70
CA THR A 12 -1.45 -15.35 9.41
C THR A 12 0.06 -15.33 9.55
N LYS A 13 0.71 -16.18 8.74
CA LYS A 13 2.16 -16.11 8.53
C LYS A 13 2.52 -14.63 8.27
N PRO A 14 3.59 -14.08 8.87
CA PRO A 14 3.99 -12.72 8.59
C PRO A 14 4.12 -12.57 7.07
N PRO A 15 3.56 -11.51 6.48
CA PRO A 15 3.61 -11.32 5.04
C PRO A 15 5.07 -11.37 4.59
N SER A 16 5.31 -11.94 3.41
CA SER A 16 6.66 -11.91 2.87
C SER A 16 7.15 -10.46 2.79
N THR A 17 8.45 -10.24 2.91
CA THR A 17 9.04 -8.90 2.86
C THR A 17 8.60 -8.14 1.60
N ARG A 18 8.37 -8.86 0.49
CA ARG A 18 7.86 -8.30 -0.76
C ARG A 18 6.41 -7.87 -0.66
N VAL A 19 5.54 -8.69 -0.05
CA VAL A 19 4.12 -8.37 0.16
C VAL A 19 3.98 -7.17 1.10
N ALA A 20 4.73 -7.12 2.19
CA ALA A 20 4.74 -5.99 3.12
C ALA A 20 5.12 -4.68 2.40
N ARG A 21 6.22 -4.71 1.63
CA ARG A 21 6.68 -3.53 0.86
C ARG A 21 5.67 -3.11 -0.23
N ALA A 22 5.03 -4.06 -0.90
CA ALA A 22 4.01 -3.76 -1.90
C ALA A 22 2.79 -3.05 -1.26
N LEU A 23 2.37 -3.46 -0.06
CA LEU A 23 1.29 -2.79 0.68
C LEU A 23 1.67 -1.37 1.12
N GLU A 24 2.92 -1.16 1.54
CA GLU A 24 3.42 0.19 1.87
C GLU A 24 3.40 1.11 0.65
N ILE A 25 3.91 0.64 -0.49
CA ILE A 25 3.87 1.41 -1.74
C ILE A 25 2.44 1.69 -2.17
N HIS A 26 1.52 0.72 -2.03
CA HIS A 26 0.11 0.94 -2.33
C HIS A 26 -0.50 2.07 -1.49
N ARG A 27 -0.18 2.13 -0.18
CA ARG A 27 -0.60 3.25 0.68
C ARG A 27 -0.01 4.58 0.23
N SER A 28 1.26 4.62 -0.17
CA SER A 28 1.91 5.82 -0.73
C SER A 28 1.24 6.28 -2.02
N VAL A 29 0.84 5.35 -2.90
CA VAL A 29 0.08 5.66 -4.12
C VAL A 29 -1.28 6.27 -3.78
N MET A 30 -2.00 5.71 -2.80
CA MET A 30 -3.28 6.27 -2.33
C MET A 30 -3.11 7.67 -1.73
N ALA A 31 -2.09 7.89 -0.91
CA ALA A 31 -1.77 9.21 -0.38
C ALA A 31 -1.47 10.21 -1.50
N CYS A 32 -0.66 9.82 -2.50
CA CYS A 32 -0.37 10.68 -3.65
C CYS A 32 -1.64 11.05 -4.42
N ASN A 33 -2.51 10.08 -4.72
CA ASN A 33 -3.79 10.34 -5.39
C ASN A 33 -4.68 11.27 -4.56
N ALA A 34 -4.73 11.10 -3.23
CA ALA A 34 -5.49 11.98 -2.35
C ALA A 34 -4.94 13.42 -2.36
N HIS A 35 -3.62 13.61 -2.39
CA HIS A 35 -3.01 14.94 -2.53
C HIS A 35 -3.31 15.57 -3.89
N ILE A 36 -3.25 14.80 -4.98
CA ILE A 36 -3.57 15.28 -6.33
C ILE A 36 -5.05 15.68 -6.43
N ALA A 37 -5.96 14.88 -5.87
CA ALA A 37 -7.39 15.15 -5.88
C ALA A 37 -7.79 16.42 -5.12
N ARG A 38 -6.97 16.86 -4.14
CA ARG A 38 -7.19 18.10 -3.37
C ARG A 38 -6.84 19.37 -4.16
N GLY A 39 -6.24 19.27 -5.35
CA GLY A 39 -5.97 20.39 -6.24
C GLY A 39 -4.50 20.77 -6.37
N SER A 40 -4.14 21.30 -7.55
CA SER A 40 -2.76 21.60 -7.99
C SER A 40 -2.08 22.77 -7.29
N GLU A 41 -2.82 23.53 -6.47
CA GLU A 41 -2.29 24.74 -5.81
C GLU A 41 -1.41 24.44 -4.59
N THR A 42 -1.38 23.19 -4.12
CA THR A 42 -0.51 22.78 -3.02
C THR A 42 0.82 22.25 -3.57
N THR A 43 1.94 22.66 -2.97
CA THR A 43 3.27 22.11 -3.27
C THR A 43 3.28 20.57 -3.17
N HIS A 44 2.48 20.03 -2.25
CA HIS A 44 2.31 18.59 -2.06
C HIS A 44 1.63 17.88 -3.24
N ALA A 45 0.71 18.53 -3.97
CA ALA A 45 0.07 17.94 -5.15
C ALA A 45 1.06 17.77 -6.31
N LEU A 46 1.92 18.77 -6.55
CA LEU A 46 2.98 18.67 -7.56
C LEU A 46 3.98 17.56 -7.20
N THR A 47 4.46 17.53 -5.96
CA THR A 47 5.37 16.45 -5.51
C THR A 47 4.71 15.08 -5.63
N ALA A 48 3.43 14.95 -5.23
CA ALA A 48 2.68 13.70 -5.37
C ALA A 48 2.55 13.26 -6.83
N ALA A 49 2.25 14.20 -7.74
CA ALA A 49 2.14 13.93 -9.17
C ALA A 49 3.47 13.44 -9.77
N LEU A 50 4.60 14.01 -9.34
CA LEU A 50 5.93 13.62 -9.80
C LEU A 50 6.40 12.27 -9.22
N MET A 51 6.02 11.96 -7.97
CA MET A 51 6.40 10.70 -7.32
C MET A 51 5.48 9.51 -7.67
N LEU A 52 4.24 9.77 -8.06
CA LEU A 52 3.26 8.73 -8.37
C LEU A 52 3.74 7.72 -9.43
N PRO A 53 4.38 8.11 -10.55
CA PRO A 53 4.96 7.17 -11.50
C PRO A 53 6.04 6.27 -10.88
N CYS A 54 6.89 6.80 -10.01
CA CYS A 54 7.97 6.07 -9.36
C CYS A 54 7.40 4.94 -8.46
N TYR A 55 6.42 5.27 -7.62
CA TYR A 55 5.76 4.28 -6.77
C TYR A 55 5.03 3.20 -7.60
N LYS A 56 4.35 3.59 -8.69
CA LYS A 56 3.70 2.61 -9.59
C LYS A 56 4.70 1.67 -10.26
N ALA A 57 5.85 2.19 -10.70
CA ALA A 57 6.91 1.39 -11.30
C ALA A 57 7.52 0.41 -10.29
N GLU A 58 7.82 0.87 -9.07
CA GLU A 58 8.35 0.03 -7.99
C GLU A 58 7.37 -1.08 -7.61
N PHE A 59 6.09 -0.75 -7.45
CA PHE A 59 5.04 -1.71 -7.17
C PHE A 59 4.96 -2.79 -8.26
N ARG A 60 4.97 -2.37 -9.54
CA ARG A 60 4.95 -3.30 -10.68
C ARG A 60 6.16 -4.23 -10.66
N THR A 61 7.36 -3.71 -10.41
CA THR A 61 8.58 -4.53 -10.31
C THR A 61 8.49 -5.55 -9.18
N LEU A 62 7.95 -5.16 -8.01
CA LEU A 62 7.75 -6.09 -6.91
C LEU A 62 6.76 -7.20 -7.25
N VAL A 63 5.62 -6.87 -7.84
CA VAL A 63 4.60 -7.85 -8.25
C VAL A 63 5.15 -8.82 -9.29
N LEU A 64 5.94 -8.34 -10.27
CA LEU A 64 6.58 -9.21 -11.25
C LEU A 64 7.60 -10.18 -10.64
N ALA A 65 8.20 -9.83 -9.50
CA ALA A 65 9.14 -10.67 -8.78
C ALA A 65 8.45 -11.62 -7.77
N MET A 66 7.14 -11.48 -7.54
CA MET A 66 6.40 -12.29 -6.59
C MET A 66 6.14 -13.70 -7.11
N THR A 67 6.09 -14.65 -6.18
CA THR A 67 5.53 -15.98 -6.43
C THR A 67 4.01 -15.92 -6.45
N ALA A 68 3.36 -16.94 -7.03
CA ALA A 68 1.89 -17.03 -7.06
C ALA A 68 1.26 -17.00 -5.65
N ASN A 69 1.94 -17.51 -4.63
CA ASN A 69 1.47 -17.44 -3.25
C ASN A 69 1.53 -16.01 -2.70
N GLU A 70 2.65 -15.30 -2.93
CA GLU A 70 2.81 -13.90 -2.51
C GLU A 70 1.82 -12.97 -3.22
N GLU A 71 1.58 -13.18 -4.52
CA GLU A 71 0.58 -12.39 -5.26
C GLU A 71 -0.83 -12.61 -4.70
N ARG A 72 -1.16 -13.87 -4.34
CA ARG A 72 -2.44 -14.20 -3.71
C ARG A 72 -2.58 -13.55 -2.34
N GLU A 73 -1.54 -13.60 -1.52
CA GLU A 73 -1.50 -12.92 -0.21
C GLU A 73 -1.68 -11.41 -0.37
N LEU A 74 -0.98 -10.79 -1.33
CA LEU A 74 -1.11 -9.37 -1.63
C LEU A 74 -2.55 -9.01 -2.03
N ARG A 75 -3.18 -9.81 -2.90
CA ARG A 75 -4.56 -9.58 -3.35
C ARG A 75 -5.54 -9.63 -2.18
N TYR A 76 -5.47 -10.66 -1.34
CA TYR A 76 -6.31 -10.75 -0.15
C TYR A 76 -6.11 -9.58 0.81
N ALA A 77 -4.86 -9.13 1.01
CA ALA A 77 -4.56 -8.00 1.87
C ALA A 77 -5.11 -6.68 1.31
N LEU A 78 -5.04 -6.47 -0.01
CA LEU A 78 -5.62 -5.30 -0.66
C LEU A 78 -7.16 -5.32 -0.59
N ASP A 79 -7.78 -6.47 -0.84
CA ASP A 79 -9.24 -6.63 -0.73
C ASP A 79 -9.73 -6.36 0.69
N ALA A 80 -9.04 -6.89 1.71
CA ALA A 80 -9.35 -6.62 3.11
C ALA A 80 -9.22 -5.13 3.46
N SER A 81 -8.20 -4.45 2.91
CA SER A 81 -8.02 -3.02 3.14
C SER A 81 -9.13 -2.17 2.51
N CYS A 82 -9.63 -2.56 1.34
CA CYS A 82 -10.75 -1.92 0.67
C CYS A 82 -12.07 -2.14 1.43
N ALA A 83 -12.32 -3.36 1.89
CA ALA A 83 -13.50 -3.70 2.69
C ALA A 83 -13.55 -2.94 4.03
N SER A 84 -12.39 -2.56 4.60
CA SER A 84 -12.33 -1.74 5.82
C SER A 84 -12.53 -0.23 5.59
N ALA A 85 -12.46 0.23 4.33
CA ALA A 85 -12.55 1.64 3.98
C ALA A 85 -13.94 2.07 3.48
N ALA A 86 -14.86 1.11 3.31
CA ALA A 86 -16.28 1.31 2.97
C ALA A 86 -17.15 1.31 4.23
#